data_AF-G8ZTZ7-F1
#
_entry.id   AF-G8ZTZ7-F1
#
_cell.length_a   1.000
_cell.length_b   1.000
_cell.length_c   1.000
_cell.angle_alpha   90.00
_cell.angle_beta   90.00
_cell.angle_gamma   90.00
#
_symmetry.space_group_name_H-M   'P 1'
#
loop_
_entity.id
_entity.type
_entity.pdbx_description
1 polymer ?
#
loop_
_entity_poly.entity_id
_entity_poly.type
_entity_poly.pdbx_seq_one_letter_code
_entity_poly.pdbx_strand_id
1 'polypeptide(L)'
;MSNDAKTVEKEKILSQLKGKLWYCIERQINEETPFDTTCTPAFTNALVELCYMQLIEMGKDLEAFARHAGRDTITAEDMMLLLRKTPGLQETLRST
;
A
#
# COMPACT_ATOMS: atom_id res chain seq x y z
N MET A 1 -22.41 -14.84 17.99
CA MET A 1 -22.15 -13.75 18.96
C MET A 1 -20.70 -13.30 19.00
N SER A 2 -19.70 -14.14 19.31
CA SER A 2 -18.27 -13.69 19.35
C SER A 2 -17.63 -13.48 17.96
N ASN A 3 -18.06 -14.23 16.94
CA ASN A 3 -17.51 -14.11 15.58
C ASN A 3 -18.06 -12.88 14.83
N ASP A 4 -19.35 -12.56 15.04
CA ASP A 4 -20.02 -11.45 14.38
C ASP A 4 -19.43 -10.10 14.78
N ALA A 5 -19.11 -9.94 16.08
CA ALA A 5 -18.47 -8.73 16.60
C ALA A 5 -17.07 -8.50 16.01
N LYS A 6 -16.28 -9.56 15.80
CA LYS A 6 -14.94 -9.45 15.19
C LYS A 6 -15.01 -9.07 13.71
N THR A 7 -16.00 -9.59 12.99
CA THR A 7 -16.21 -9.24 11.57
C THR A 7 -16.56 -7.77 11.41
N VAL A 8 -17.51 -7.26 12.22
CA VAL A 8 -17.92 -5.85 12.20
C VAL A 8 -16.75 -4.92 12.50
N GLU A 9 -15.92 -5.25 13.48
CA GLU A 9 -14.74 -4.43 13.81
C GLU A 9 -13.71 -4.42 12.67
N LYS A 10 -13.48 -5.58 12.02
CA LYS A 10 -12.59 -5.66 10.86
C LYS A 10 -13.09 -4.81 9.70
N GLU A 11 -14.39 -4.83 9.41
CA GLU A 11 -15.01 -4.02 8.37
C GLU A 11 -14.89 -2.52 8.67
N LYS A 12 -15.08 -2.13 9.93
CA LYS A 12 -14.90 -0.76 10.38
C LYS A 12 -13.46 -0.28 10.22
N ILE A 13 -12.49 -1.07 10.66
CA ILE A 13 -11.06 -0.76 10.48
C ILE A 13 -10.73 -0.65 8.99
N LEU A 14 -11.23 -1.57 8.17
CA LEU A 14 -11.02 -1.55 6.72
C LEU A 14 -11.57 -0.27 6.08
N SER A 15 -12.79 0.13 6.45
CA SER A 15 -13.39 1.38 5.97
C SER A 15 -12.55 2.60 6.35
N GLN A 16 -12.05 2.66 7.59
CA GLN A 16 -11.18 3.74 8.05
C GLN A 16 -9.83 3.76 7.32
N LEU A 17 -9.22 2.60 7.08
CA LEU A 17 -7.97 2.48 6.32
C LEU A 17 -8.15 2.95 4.88
N LYS A 18 -9.20 2.50 4.20
CA LYS A 18 -9.51 2.93 2.83
C LYS A 18 -9.81 4.43 2.75
N GLY A 19 -10.52 5.00 3.72
CA GLY A 19 -10.75 6.44 3.80
C GLY A 19 -9.46 7.25 3.94
N LYS A 20 -8.52 6.80 4.78
CA LYS A 20 -7.19 7.44 4.89
C LYS A 20 -6.36 7.29 3.62
N LEU A 21 -6.38 6.11 3.00
CA LEU A 21 -5.68 5.86 1.75
C LEU A 21 -6.21 6.76 0.63
N TRP A 22 -7.53 6.90 0.54
CA TRP A 22 -8.19 7.81 -0.39
C TRP A 22 -7.71 9.25 -0.20
N TYR A 23 -7.68 9.75 1.04
CA TYR A 23 -7.19 11.11 1.32
C TYR A 23 -5.73 11.31 0.87
N CYS A 24 -4.85 10.35 1.16
CA CYS A 24 -3.45 10.42 0.73
C CYS A 24 -3.31 10.40 -0.80
N ILE A 25 -4.11 9.59 -1.48
CA ILE A 25 -4.09 9.47 -2.95
C ILE A 25 -4.66 10.71 -3.61
N GLU A 26 -5.80 11.24 -3.13
CA GLU A 26 -6.37 12.48 -3.64
C GLU A 26 -5.37 13.63 -3.51
N ARG A 27 -4.68 13.74 -2.38
CA ARG A 27 -3.65 14.76 -2.18
C ARG A 27 -2.51 14.62 -3.18
N GLN A 28 -1.97 13.40 -3.38
CA GLN A 28 -0.91 13.15 -4.36
C GLN A 28 -1.36 13.43 -5.79
N ILE A 29 -2.60 13.06 -6.15
CA ILE A 29 -3.17 13.39 -7.45
C ILE A 29 -3.16 14.92 -7.64
N ASN A 30 -3.64 15.68 -6.67
CA ASN A 30 -3.69 17.13 -6.77
C ASN A 30 -2.30 17.79 -6.83
N GLU A 31 -1.29 17.19 -6.20
CA GLU A 31 0.11 17.67 -6.19
C GLU A 31 0.84 17.36 -7.51
N GLU A 32 0.62 16.17 -8.07
CA GLU A 32 1.39 15.65 -9.22
C GLU A 32 0.68 15.85 -10.57
N THR A 33 -0.61 16.19 -10.57
CA THR A 33 -1.40 16.39 -11.79
C THR A 33 -1.25 17.83 -12.31
N PRO A 34 -0.97 18.03 -13.61
CA PRO A 34 -0.94 19.36 -14.20
C PRO A 34 -2.24 20.14 -14.01
N PHE A 35 -2.14 21.47 -13.94
CA PHE A 35 -3.30 22.35 -13.67
C PHE A 35 -4.42 22.26 -14.73
N ASP A 36 -4.11 21.78 -15.94
CA ASP A 36 -5.03 21.63 -17.05
C ASP A 36 -5.60 20.20 -17.19
N THR A 37 -5.27 19.32 -16.24
CA THR A 37 -5.70 17.93 -16.23
C THR A 37 -6.67 17.66 -15.08
N THR A 38 -7.81 17.01 -15.40
CA THR A 38 -8.84 16.68 -14.42
C THR A 38 -8.88 15.18 -14.15
N CYS A 39 -8.77 14.79 -12.89
CA CYS A 39 -8.98 13.41 -12.45
C CYS A 39 -10.44 13.20 -12.02
N THR A 40 -11.09 12.16 -12.55
CA THR A 40 -12.47 11.85 -12.19
C THR A 40 -12.55 11.16 -10.82
N PRO A 41 -13.67 11.28 -10.08
CA PRO A 41 -13.86 10.52 -8.85
C PRO A 41 -13.72 8.99 -9.04
N ALA A 42 -14.14 8.48 -10.20
CA ALA A 42 -14.01 7.08 -10.56
C ALA A 42 -12.54 6.65 -10.70
N PHE A 43 -11.71 7.50 -11.31
CA PHE A 43 -10.26 7.27 -11.40
C PHE A 43 -9.63 7.22 -10.00
N THR A 44 -9.92 8.21 -9.15
CA THR A 44 -9.41 8.25 -7.76
C THR A 44 -9.80 7.00 -6.98
N ASN A 45 -11.06 6.58 -7.07
CA ASN A 45 -11.54 5.37 -6.39
C ASN A 45 -10.86 4.10 -6.92
N ALA A 46 -10.67 3.98 -8.24
CA ALA A 46 -9.96 2.85 -8.82
C ALA A 46 -8.50 2.80 -8.36
N LEU A 47 -7.84 3.97 -8.27
CA LEU A 47 -6.46 4.06 -7.78
C LEU A 47 -6.35 3.66 -6.30
N VAL A 48 -7.33 4.03 -5.47
CA VAL A 48 -7.40 3.58 -4.07
C VAL A 48 -7.49 2.07 -3.95
N GLU A 49 -8.36 1.42 -4.74
CA GLU A 49 -8.46 -0.04 -4.74
C GLU A 49 -7.19 -0.70 -5.25
N LEU A 50 -6.57 -0.16 -6.31
CA LEU A 50 -5.30 -0.65 -6.84
C LEU A 50 -4.18 -0.58 -5.79
N CYS A 51 -4.00 0.58 -5.15
CA CYS A 51 -2.99 0.76 -4.11
C CYS A 51 -3.27 -0.12 -2.89
N TYR A 52 -4.53 -0.29 -2.49
CA TYR A 52 -4.92 -1.17 -1.41
C TYR A 52 -4.55 -2.63 -1.69
N MET A 53 -4.87 -3.12 -2.90
CA MET A 53 -4.49 -4.47 -3.34
C MET A 53 -2.96 -4.63 -3.36
N GLN A 54 -2.24 -3.64 -3.88
CA GLN A 54 -0.78 -3.66 -3.91
C GLN A 54 -0.17 -3.71 -2.50
N LEU A 55 -0.69 -2.93 -1.55
CA LEU A 55 -0.22 -2.95 -0.15
C LEU A 55 -0.42 -4.32 0.51
N ILE A 56 -1.52 -5.01 0.20
CA ILE A 56 -1.77 -6.37 0.71
C ILE A 56 -0.70 -7.32 0.19
N GLU A 57 -0.45 -7.36 -1.12
CA GLU A 57 0.52 -8.29 -1.69
C GLU A 57 1.95 -7.97 -1.23
N MET A 58 2.32 -6.69 -1.18
CA MET A 58 3.61 -6.26 -0.64
C MET A 58 3.78 -6.71 0.82
N GLY A 59 2.76 -6.55 1.65
CA GLY A 59 2.81 -6.99 3.05
C GLY A 59 3.07 -8.48 3.20
N LYS A 60 2.40 -9.32 2.40
CA LYS A 60 2.60 -10.78 2.41
C LYS A 60 4.03 -11.15 1.99
N ASP A 61 4.52 -10.53 0.92
CA ASP A 61 5.86 -10.81 0.40
C ASP A 61 6.94 -10.39 1.41
N LEU A 62 6.81 -9.20 2.01
CA LEU A 62 7.74 -8.73 3.04
C LEU A 62 7.78 -9.66 4.26
N GLU A 63 6.62 -10.10 4.73
CA GLU A 63 6.53 -11.07 5.83
C GLU A 63 7.16 -12.42 5.45
N ALA A 64 6.94 -12.89 4.22
CA ALA A 64 7.55 -14.12 3.71
C ALA A 64 9.08 -14.03 3.62
N PHE A 65 9.62 -12.89 3.18
CA PHE A 65 11.08 -12.67 3.10
C PHE A 65 11.72 -12.61 4.48
N ALA A 66 11.11 -11.91 5.43
CA ALA A 66 11.60 -11.86 6.80
C ALA A 66 11.66 -13.28 7.41
N ARG A 67 10.57 -14.06 7.28
CA ARG A 67 10.51 -15.45 7.77
C ARG A 67 11.51 -16.36 7.08
N HIS A 68 11.72 -16.21 5.77
CA HIS A 68 12.71 -16.99 5.03
C HIS A 68 14.13 -16.77 5.56
N ALA A 69 14.42 -15.57 6.08
CA ALA A 69 15.67 -15.23 6.73
C ALA A 69 15.70 -15.57 8.25
N GLY A 70 14.70 -16.29 8.78
CA GLY A 70 14.61 -16.64 10.20
C GLY A 70 14.28 -15.47 11.13
N ARG A 71 13.66 -14.41 10.61
CA ARG A 71 13.28 -13.19 11.35
C ARG A 71 11.75 -13.04 11.41
N ASP A 72 11.26 -12.45 12.50
CA ASP A 72 9.86 -12.01 12.66
C ASP A 72 9.70 -10.48 12.49
N THR A 73 10.79 -9.77 12.21
CA THR A 73 10.81 -8.33 11.99
C THR A 73 11.27 -8.04 10.56
N ILE A 74 10.43 -7.30 9.82
CA ILE A 74 10.72 -6.83 8.46
C ILE A 74 11.83 -5.77 8.51
N THR A 75 12.81 -5.88 7.62
CA THR A 75 13.94 -4.95 7.50
C THR A 75 14.02 -4.34 6.10
N ALA A 76 14.93 -3.38 5.91
CA ALA A 76 15.20 -2.78 4.61
C ALA A 76 15.64 -3.81 3.55
N GLU A 77 16.29 -4.91 3.95
CA GLU A 77 16.70 -5.98 3.03
C GLU A 77 15.51 -6.69 2.39
N ASP A 78 14.42 -6.88 3.14
CA ASP A 78 13.18 -7.48 2.63
C ASP A 78 12.53 -6.57 1.57
N MET A 79 12.54 -5.25 1.84
CA MET A 79 12.08 -4.25 0.87
C MET A 79 12.96 -4.23 -0.38
N MET A 80 14.28 -4.35 -0.23
CA MET A 80 15.17 -4.47 -1.39
C MET A 80 14.91 -5.75 -2.18
N LEU A 81 14.59 -6.87 -1.53
CA LEU A 81 14.27 -8.13 -2.20
C LEU A 81 12.93 -8.07 -2.96
N LEU A 82 11.94 -7.38 -2.38
CA LEU A 82 10.66 -7.08 -3.04
C LEU A 82 10.88 -6.32 -4.36
N LEU A 83 11.78 -5.32 -4.33
CA LEU A 83 12.07 -4.44 -5.46
C LEU A 83 13.07 -5.01 -6.48
N ARG A 84 13.52 -6.26 -6.34
CA ARG A 84 14.53 -6.87 -7.22
C ARG A 84 14.20 -6.85 -8.71
N LYS A 85 12.91 -6.75 -9.06
CA LYS A 85 12.42 -6.69 -10.45
C LYS A 85 12.23 -5.26 -10.98
N THR A 86 12.45 -4.26 -10.13
CA THR A 86 12.28 -2.84 -10.46
C THR A 86 13.56 -2.08 -10.07
N PRO A 87 14.68 -2.32 -10.79
CA PRO A 87 16.00 -1.87 -10.37
C PRO A 87 16.10 -0.35 -10.20
N GLY A 88 15.42 0.44 -11.05
CA GLY A 88 15.41 1.90 -10.91
C GLY A 88 14.78 2.36 -9.60
N LEU A 89 13.67 1.76 -9.16
CA LEU A 89 13.06 2.08 -7.87
C LEU A 89 13.92 1.61 -6.70
N GLN A 90 14.57 0.45 -6.86
CA GLN A 90 15.51 -0.08 -5.88
C GLN A 90 16.71 0.87 -5.70
N GLU A 91 17.23 1.45 -6.78
CA GLU A 91 18.33 2.42 -6.75
C GLU A 91 17.92 3.73 -6.06
N THR A 92 16.76 4.30 -6.43
CA THR A 92 16.24 5.52 -5.80
C THR A 92 16.10 5.40 -4.28
N LEU A 93 15.69 4.22 -3.78
CA LEU A 93 15.57 4.00 -2.34
C LEU A 93 16.90 3.75 -1.63
N ARG A 94 17.96 3.36 -2.35
CA ARG A 94 19.31 3.22 -1.78
C ARG A 94 20.05 4.55 -1.72
N SER A 95 19.66 5.53 -2.54
CA SER A 95 20.27 6.87 -2.58
C SER A 95 19.64 7.88 -1.62
N THR A 96 18.56 7.50 -0.94
CA THR A 96 17.92 8.27 0.15
C THR A 96 18.60 7.96 1.48
#